data_AF-A0A7K4EWK9-F1
#
_entry.id   AF-A0A7K4EWK9-F1
#
_cell.length_a   1.000
_cell.length_b   1.000
_cell.length_c   1.000
_cell.angle_alpha   90.00
_cell.angle_beta   90.00
_cell.angle_gamma   90.00
#
_symmetry.space_group_name_H-M   'P 1'
#
loop_
_entity.id
_entity.type
_entity.pdbx_description
1 polymer ?
#
loop_
_entity_poly.entity_id
_entity_poly.type
_entity_poly.pdbx_seq_one_letter_code
_entity_poly.pdbx_strand_id
1 'polypeptide(L)' 'MTLFCKQCNERRLPIVQQKDKAPLWLCEKCENFTDIDDMIIREQTKEEKEEAETKLEEFQRDFVSTGEKKSRRKGVN' A
#
# COMPACT_ATOMS: atom_id res chain seq x y z
N MET A 1 16.14 -7.97 4.26
CA MET A 1 15.52 -7.32 3.08
C MET A 1 14.04 -7.23 3.35
N THR A 2 13.54 -6.05 3.71
CA THR A 2 12.15 -5.79 4.17
C THR A 2 11.06 -6.09 3.14
N LEU A 3 11.47 -6.32 1.89
CA LEU A 3 10.60 -6.49 0.73
C LEU A 3 9.70 -7.74 0.81
N PHE A 4 10.09 -8.76 1.57
CA PHE A 4 9.32 -10.01 1.71
C PHE A 4 9.04 -10.31 3.17
N CYS A 5 7.81 -10.74 3.46
CA CYS A 5 7.41 -11.13 4.79
C CYS A 5 8.06 -12.47 5.18
N LYS A 6 8.71 -12.51 6.35
CA LYS A 6 9.35 -13.73 6.88
C LYS A 6 8.34 -14.85 7.21
N GLN A 7 7.07 -14.51 7.43
CA GLN A 7 6.03 -15.47 7.83
C GLN A 7 5.33 -16.11 6.63
N CYS A 8 5.01 -15.32 5.59
CA CYS A 8 4.22 -15.78 4.45
C CYS A 8 4.94 -15.69 3.09
N ASN A 9 6.17 -15.17 3.05
CA ASN A 9 6.97 -14.93 1.84
C ASN A 9 6.32 -14.01 0.79
N GLU A 10 5.22 -13.35 1.12
CA GLU A 10 4.61 -12.38 0.22
C GLU A 10 5.32 -11.05 0.26
N ARG A 11 5.16 -10.29 -0.83
CA ARG A 11 5.79 -8.99 -1.00
C ARG A 11 5.14 -7.99 -0.04
N ARG A 12 5.97 -7.23 0.69
CA ARG A 12 5.51 -6.08 1.48
C ARG A 12 5.39 -4.83 0.62
N LEU A 13 4.41 -4.00 0.96
CA LEU A 13 4.17 -2.72 0.32
C LEU A 13 4.71 -1.58 1.20
N PRO A 14 5.50 -0.64 0.64
CA PRO A 14 5.92 0.54 1.38
C PRO A 14 4.73 1.49 1.56
N ILE A 15 4.44 1.85 2.80
CA ILE A 15 3.43 2.82 3.22
C ILE A 15 4.16 4.05 3.76
N VAL A 16 4.00 5.17 3.05
CA VAL A 16 4.53 6.48 3.45
C VAL A 16 3.41 7.25 4.13
N GLN A 17 3.43 7.31 5.46
CA GLN A 17 2.42 8.04 6.23
C GLN A 17 2.69 9.55 6.28
N GLN A 18 3.96 9.97 6.31
CA GLN A 18 4.37 11.36 6.39
C GLN A 18 5.61 11.62 5.53
N LYS A 19 5.70 12.81 4.95
CA LYS A 19 6.75 13.18 3.98
C LYS A 19 8.18 13.07 4.53
N ASP A 20 8.34 13.28 5.83
CA ASP A 20 9.65 13.33 6.51
C ASP A 20 9.95 12.08 7.35
N LYS A 21 9.06 11.08 7.34
CA LYS A 21 9.27 9.83 8.07
C LYS A 21 9.71 8.72 7.14
N ALA A 22 10.54 7.81 7.67
CA ALA A 22 10.88 6.59 6.96
C ALA A 22 9.60 5.80 6.62
N PRO A 23 9.52 5.21 5.41
CA PRO A 23 8.40 4.35 5.06
C PRO A 23 8.34 3.15 5.99
N LEU A 24 7.12 2.68 6.26
CA LEU A 24 6.89 1.37 6.87
C LEU A 24 6.55 0.36 5.78
N TRP A 25 6.84 -0.91 6.00
CA TRP A 25 6.52 -1.98 5.06
C TRP A 25 5.38 -2.82 5.62
N LEU A 26 4.23 -2.76 4.97
CA LEU A 26 3.04 -3.54 5.32
C LEU A 26 3.05 -4.88 4.59
N CYS A 27 2.84 -5.97 5.31
CA CYS A 27 2.40 -7.23 4.73
C CYS A 27 0.86 -7.29 4.81
N GLU A 28 0.17 -7.33 3.68
CA GLU A 28 -1.30 -7.35 3.66
C GLU A 28 -1.89 -8.66 4.21
N LYS A 29 -1.19 -9.79 4.03
CA LYS A 29 -1.66 -11.10 4.51
C LYS A 29 -1.44 -11.35 5.99
N CYS A 30 -0.29 -10.91 6.51
CA CYS A 30 0.03 -11.03 7.94
C CYS A 30 -0.34 -9.77 8.73
N GLU A 31 -0.79 -8.72 8.03
CA GLU A 31 -1.32 -7.49 8.60
C GLU A 31 -0.35 -6.83 9.58
N ASN A 32 0.95 -6.88 9.25
CA ASN A 32 2.01 -6.33 10.09
C ASN A 32 2.86 -5.30 9.37
N PHE A 33 3.26 -4.29 10.14
CA PHE A 33 4.19 -3.25 9.71
C PHE A 33 5.60 -3.60 10.18
N THR A 34 6.53 -3.42 9.25
CA THR A 34 7.96 -3.55 9.51
C THR A 34 8.70 -2.25 9.22
N ASP A 35 9.80 -2.01 9.94
CA ASP A 35 10.75 -0.94 9.65
C ASP A 35 11.71 -1.33 8.53
N ILE A 36 12.74 -0.49 8.31
CA ILE A 36 13.80 -0.72 7.33
C ILE A 36 14.72 -1.91 7.68
N ASP A 37 14.75 -2.28 8.96
CA ASP A 37 15.56 -3.38 9.49
C ASP A 37 14.80 -4.71 9.54
N ASP A 38 13.58 -4.74 9.00
CA ASP A 38 12.72 -5.93 8.92
C ASP A 38 12.29 -6.44 10.31
N MET A 39 12.09 -5.50 11.24
CA MET A 39 11.55 -5.70 12.57
C MET A 39 10.06 -5.33 12.59
N ILE A 40 9.24 -6.22 13.18
CA ILE A 40 7.80 -6.00 13.33
C ILE A 40 7.59 -4.93 14.41
N ILE A 41 7.03 -3.78 14.02
CA ILE A 41 6.78 -2.65 14.92
C ILE A 41 5.39 -2.78 15.54
N ARG A 42 4.40 -3.12 14.72
CA ARG A 42 2.99 -3.23 15.10
C ARG A 42 2.18 -3.98 14.06
N GLU A 43 0.98 -4.40 14.45
CA GLU A 43 -0.05 -4.90 13.54
C GLU A 43 -0.92 -3.77 13.00
N GLN A 44 -1.55 -4.02 11.86
CA GLN A 44 -2.51 -3.13 11.22
C GLN A 44 -3.85 -3.25 11.97
N THR A 45 -4.38 -2.11 12.39
CA THR A 45 -5.66 -2.08 13.09
C THR A 45 -6.82 -2.29 12.12
N LYS A 46 -7.97 -2.73 12.63
CA LYS A 46 -9.19 -2.90 11.81
C LYS A 46 -9.65 -1.57 11.21
N GLU A 47 -9.59 -0.50 12.01
CA GLU A 47 -9.96 0.86 11.58
C GLU A 47 -9.09 1.34 10.40
N GLU A 48 -7.77 1.11 10.44
CA GLU A 48 -6.87 1.45 9.34
C GLU A 48 -7.18 0.68 8.03
N LYS A 49 -7.70 -0.55 8.14
CA LYS A 49 -8.12 -1.31 6.96
C LYS A 49 -9.42 -0.76 6.38
N GLU A 50 -10.41 -0.52 7.24
CA GLU A 50 -11.69 0.05 6.82
C GLU A 50 -11.50 1.42 6.15
N GLU A 51 -10.59 2.25 6.68
CA GLU A 51 -10.22 3.52 6.08
C GLU A 51 -9.56 3.34 4.70
N ALA A 52 -8.67 2.35 4.55
CA ALA A 52 -8.02 2.05 3.27
C ALA A 52 -9.01 1.51 2.23
N GLU A 53 -9.94 0.64 2.63
CA GLU A 53 -11.01 0.11 1.79
C GLU A 53 -11.95 1.23 1.33
N THR A 54 -12.38 2.10 2.25
CA THR A 54 -13.25 3.24 1.93
C THR A 54 -12.59 4.18 0.91
N LYS A 55 -11.30 4.51 1.11
CA LYS A 55 -10.52 5.32 0.15
C LYS A 55 -10.41 4.66 -1.22
N LEU A 56 -10.29 3.33 -1.27
CA LEU A 56 -10.26 2.58 -2.52
C LEU A 56 -11.60 2.65 -3.25
N GLU A 57 -12.72 2.52 -2.52
CA GLU A 57 -14.07 2.65 -3.08
C GLU A 57 -14.37 4.08 -3.58
N GLU A 58 -13.95 5.10 -2.84
CA GLU A 58 -14.02 6.50 -3.28
C GLU A 58 -13.23 6.73 -4.56
N PHE A 59 -11.97 6.26 -4.61
CA PHE A 59 -11.16 6.36 -5.81
C PHE A 59 -11.80 5.66 -7.02
N GLN A 60 -12.39 4.47 -6.83
CA GLN A 60 -13.09 3.76 -7.90
C GLN A 60 -14.34 4.52 -8.37
N ARG A 61 -15.13 5.07 -7.45
CA ARG A 61 -16.29 5.90 -7.80
C ARG A 61 -15.88 7.15 -8.59
N ASP A 62 -14.85 7.85 -8.14
CA ASP A 62 -14.32 9.03 -8.80
C ASP A 62 -13.79 8.71 -10.21
N PHE A 63 -13.04 7.60 -10.34
CA PHE A 63 -12.53 7.13 -11.63
C PHE A 63 -13.65 6.78 -12.62
N VAL A 64 -14.69 6.09 -12.14
CA VAL A 64 -15.88 5.78 -12.96
C VAL A 64 -16.61 7.06 -13.37
N SER A 65 -16.71 8.05 -12.48
CA SER A 65 -17.37 9.33 -12.78
C SER A 65 -16.62 10.19 -13.80
N THR A 66 -15.29 10.07 -13.84
CA THR A 66 -14.44 10.93 -14.69
C THR A 66 -14.33 10.43 -16.12
N GLY A 67 -14.65 9.16 -16.43
CA GLY A 67 -14.81 8.64 -17.80
C GLY A 67 -13.55 8.69 -18.71
N GLU A 68 -12.48 9.35 -18.28
CA GLU A 68 -11.25 9.54 -19.02
C GLU A 68 -10.43 8.25 -19.01
N LYS A 69 -10.63 7.44 -20.05
CA LYS A 69 -9.68 6.38 -20.42
C LYS A 69 -8.36 7.05 -20.78
N LYS A 70 -7.45 7.18 -19.80
CA LYS A 70 -6.07 7.65 -20.05
C LYS A 70 -5.44 6.71 -21.08
N SER A 71 -5.29 7.20 -22.30
CA SER A 71 -4.67 6.44 -23.38
C SER A 71 -3.21 6.17 -23.02
N ARG A 72 -2.78 4.93 -23.22
CA ARG A 72 -1.36 4.57 -23.07
C ARG A 72 -0.57 5.41 -24.07
N ARG A 73 0.33 6.28 -23.59
CA ARG A 73 1.24 7.01 -24.47
C ARG A 73 2.03 5.98 -25.27
N LYS A 74 1.95 6.04 -26.61
CA LYS A 74 2.82 5.23 -27.47
C LYS A 74 4.26 5.62 -27.14
N GLY A 75 5.08 4.64 -26.79
CA GLY A 75 6.50 4.87 -26.53
C GLY A 75 7.16 5.55 -27.73
N VAL A 76 8.04 6.50 -27.44
CA VAL A 76 8.93 7.07 -28.45
C VAL A 76 9.92 5.96 -28.82
N ASN A 77 10.05 5.73 -30.13
CA ASN A 77 10.90 4.69 -30.73
C ASN A 77 12.38 4.94 -30.43
#